data_AF-A0A316PNX8-F1
#
_entry.id   AF-A0A316PNX8-F1
#
_cell.length_a   1.000
_cell.length_b   1.000
_cell.length_c   1.000
_cell.angle_alpha   90.00
_cell.angle_beta   90.00
_cell.angle_gamma   90.00
#
_symmetry.space_group_name_H-M   'P 1'
#
loop_
_entity.id
_entity.type
_entity.pdbx_description
1 polymer ?
#
loop_
_entity_poly.entity_id
_entity_poly.type
_entity_poly.pdbx_seq_one_letter_code
_entity_poly.pdbx_strand_id
1 'polypeptide(L)'
;MDSKIKRLTILAMLGIMVLVAAVIVVFNYERFVSAGSTARQEQTTETEGALEEDGMVKGADLSAFLQDETFFDHEKNTYEKAMEAGTQTESDTDVTLLATSVEKDIRIKVVDADGKTVEGYPFVLSVGDLGNYQDTDEDGMIYISGVRPGEYEITLADAGEYTCTSPSLDVRVKAMVSYMPIEDISYLIRSESEVDASIEDTESDEVDGDDSQYTALLDTDSQDKPIELGIDVSKWNGGIDWDVVKAEGVDYAIIRCGYRGSSSGWLIEDPYFWQNLQNAKKAGVKVGIYFFTQATTMVEAVEEASMVVTLLGGETLDYPVFIDTEGAGGNGRADGLDADTRTMVCESFCRTIENAGYQAGVYASCNWYRNNLHAEDLDAYKIWLAEYRQTPQYEGRYDMWQYTSSGSVAGIEGRVDLNVSYIQSYAN
;
A
#
# COMPACT_ATOMS: atom_id res chain seq x y z
N MET A 1 -37.59 32.88 -35.28
CA MET A 1 -38.66 32.32 -34.42
C MET A 1 -38.96 33.31 -33.31
N ASP A 2 -40.20 33.78 -33.28
CA ASP A 2 -40.71 34.78 -32.34
C ASP A 2 -40.52 34.32 -30.87
N SER A 3 -40.17 35.25 -29.98
CA SER A 3 -39.81 35.00 -28.57
C SER A 3 -40.91 34.25 -27.80
N LYS A 4 -42.16 34.47 -28.20
CA LYS A 4 -43.34 33.78 -27.65
C LYS A 4 -43.41 32.31 -28.06
N ILE A 5 -42.97 31.97 -29.27
CA ILE A 5 -42.97 30.59 -29.77
C ILE A 5 -41.92 29.77 -29.01
N LYS A 6 -40.72 30.31 -28.76
CA LYS A 6 -39.68 29.61 -27.99
C LYS A 6 -40.10 29.28 -26.56
N ARG A 7 -40.76 30.21 -25.86
CA ARG A 7 -41.28 29.97 -24.50
C ARG A 7 -42.39 28.91 -24.48
N LEU A 8 -43.25 28.90 -25.50
CA LEU A 8 -44.29 27.89 -25.64
C LEU A 8 -43.71 26.49 -25.92
N THR A 9 -42.64 26.40 -26.73
CA THR A 9 -41.96 25.12 -26.99
C THR A 9 -41.27 24.58 -25.75
N ILE A 10 -40.63 25.44 -24.94
CA ILE A 10 -39.97 25.01 -23.69
C ILE A 10 -41.00 24.52 -22.66
N LEU A 11 -42.14 25.22 -22.52
CA LEU A 11 -43.23 24.78 -21.66
C LEU A 11 -43.85 23.45 -22.11
N ALA A 12 -43.97 23.24 -23.43
CA ALA A 12 -44.44 21.96 -23.98
C ALA A 12 -43.46 20.81 -23.68
N MET A 13 -42.14 21.04 -23.81
CA MET A 13 -41.13 20.02 -23.47
C MET A 13 -41.10 19.69 -21.97
N LEU A 14 -41.23 20.69 -21.10
CA LEU A 14 -41.35 20.49 -19.65
C LEU A 14 -42.61 19.68 -19.31
N GLY A 15 -43.74 19.98 -19.94
CA GLY A 15 -44.97 19.21 -19.78
C GLY A 15 -44.81 17.74 -20.18
N ILE A 16 -44.09 17.47 -21.29
CA ILE A 16 -43.81 16.10 -21.75
C ILE A 16 -42.90 15.37 -20.76
N MET A 17 -41.85 16.01 -20.23
CA MET A 17 -40.96 15.39 -19.24
C MET A 17 -41.69 15.02 -17.95
N VAL A 18 -42.58 15.89 -17.44
CA VAL A 18 -43.39 15.59 -16.25
C VAL A 18 -44.33 14.42 -16.52
N LEU A 19 -44.89 14.33 -17.72
CA LEU A 19 -45.79 13.25 -18.10
C LEU A 19 -45.05 11.91 -18.24
N VAL A 20 -43.82 11.91 -18.76
CA VAL A 20 -42.96 10.72 -18.81
C VAL A 20 -42.58 10.26 -17.39
N ALA A 21 -42.21 11.18 -16.50
CA ALA A 21 -41.91 10.86 -15.11
C ALA A 21 -43.11 10.25 -14.38
N ALA A 22 -44.32 10.80 -14.59
CA ALA A 22 -45.55 10.25 -14.03
C ALA A 22 -45.85 8.83 -14.53
N VAL A 23 -45.63 8.56 -15.82
CA VAL A 23 -45.80 7.21 -16.39
C VAL A 23 -44.80 6.22 -15.80
N ILE A 24 -43.54 6.62 -15.62
CA ILE A 24 -42.51 5.78 -14.98
C ILE A 24 -42.92 5.44 -13.53
N VAL A 25 -43.43 6.41 -12.77
CA VAL A 25 -43.90 6.20 -11.40
C VAL A 25 -45.08 5.23 -11.36
N VAL A 26 -46.05 5.37 -12.27
CA VAL A 26 -47.23 4.47 -12.33
C VAL A 26 -46.82 3.05 -12.75
N PHE A 27 -45.94 2.89 -13.73
CA PHE A 27 -45.47 1.56 -14.16
C PHE A 27 -44.61 0.87 -13.09
N ASN A 28 -43.86 1.63 -12.29
CA ASN A 28 -43.05 1.08 -11.20
C ASN A 28 -43.79 1.01 -9.86
N TYR A 29 -45.05 1.44 -9.79
CA TYR A 29 -45.83 1.48 -8.54
C TYR A 29 -46.08 0.07 -7.99
N GLU A 30 -46.43 -0.91 -8.84
CA GLU A 30 -46.64 -2.30 -8.39
C GLU A 30 -45.36 -2.95 -7.87
N ARG A 31 -44.20 -2.59 -8.42
CA ARG A 31 -42.88 -3.08 -7.97
C ARG A 31 -42.45 -2.49 -6.63
N PHE A 32 -42.91 -1.27 -6.31
CA PHE A 32 -42.71 -0.63 -5.01
C PHE A 32 -43.67 -1.16 -3.94
N VAL A 33 -44.91 -1.46 -4.32
CA VAL A 33 -45.94 -1.98 -3.39
C VAL A 33 -45.71 -3.47 -3.07
N SER A 34 -45.18 -4.27 -4.00
CA SER A 34 -44.89 -5.70 -3.76
C SER A 34 -43.63 -5.94 -2.91
N ALA A 35 -42.71 -4.98 -2.84
CA ALA A 35 -41.53 -5.07 -1.96
C ALA A 35 -41.89 -4.89 -0.47
N GLY A 36 -43.10 -4.40 -0.16
CA GLY A 36 -43.57 -4.17 1.21
C GLY A 36 -44.41 -5.30 1.83
N SER A 37 -44.63 -6.43 1.16
CA SER A 37 -45.60 -7.45 1.63
C SER A 37 -45.02 -8.84 1.98
N THR A 38 -43.70 -9.01 2.07
CA THR A 38 -43.11 -10.29 2.49
C THR A 38 -42.16 -10.10 3.68
N ALA A 39 -42.71 -9.65 4.80
CA ALA A 39 -42.13 -9.87 6.13
C ALA A 39 -43.25 -9.99 7.19
N ARG A 40 -43.56 -11.23 7.56
CA ARG A 40 -44.17 -11.65 8.84
C ARG A 40 -43.88 -13.16 8.95
N GLN A 41 -43.30 -13.70 10.00
CA GLN A 41 -43.54 -13.41 11.42
C GLN A 41 -42.24 -13.63 12.22
N GLU A 42 -41.92 -12.70 13.12
CA GLU A 42 -41.62 -13.03 14.52
C GLU A 42 -41.77 -11.76 15.39
N GLN A 43 -42.02 -11.98 16.67
CA GLN A 43 -42.75 -11.10 17.60
C GLN A 43 -42.19 -9.68 17.78
N THR A 44 -43.08 -8.69 17.62
CA THR A 44 -42.92 -7.31 18.11
C THR A 44 -43.51 -7.22 19.52
N THR A 45 -42.68 -6.83 20.49
CA THR A 45 -43.17 -6.06 21.65
C THR A 45 -42.75 -4.61 21.39
N GLU A 46 -43.73 -3.72 21.41
CA GLU A 46 -43.65 -2.29 21.10
C GLU A 46 -42.59 -1.57 21.94
N THR A 47 -41.88 -0.61 21.34
CA THR A 47 -41.90 0.80 21.79
C THR A 47 -41.51 1.72 20.62
N GLU A 48 -42.42 2.63 20.27
CA GLU A 48 -42.24 3.69 19.26
C GLU A 48 -41.24 4.77 19.71
N GLY A 49 -40.48 5.30 18.74
CA GLY A 49 -40.27 6.75 18.57
C GLY A 49 -39.00 7.39 19.14
N ALA A 50 -38.11 7.85 18.26
CA ALA A 50 -37.51 9.21 18.26
C ALA A 50 -36.42 9.32 17.19
N LEU A 51 -36.76 9.88 16.01
CA LEU A 51 -35.79 10.49 15.10
C LEU A 51 -36.17 11.96 14.99
N GLU A 52 -35.34 12.84 15.55
CA GLU A 52 -35.43 14.29 15.35
C GLU A 52 -34.31 14.78 14.41
N GLU A 53 -34.49 16.01 13.91
CA GLU A 53 -33.90 16.59 12.70
C GLU A 53 -32.38 16.90 12.74
N ASP A 54 -31.66 16.47 13.79
CA ASP A 54 -30.20 16.65 13.94
C ASP A 54 -29.38 15.37 13.69
N GLY A 55 -30.03 14.26 13.36
CA GLY A 55 -29.37 12.99 13.02
C GLY A 55 -28.79 12.23 14.21
N MET A 56 -29.07 12.64 15.46
CA MET A 56 -28.58 11.94 16.66
C MET A 56 -29.72 11.30 17.45
N VAL A 57 -29.71 9.96 17.56
CA VAL A 57 -30.65 9.22 18.42
C VAL A 57 -30.06 9.12 19.83
N LYS A 58 -30.47 10.01 20.75
CA LYS A 58 -30.19 9.83 22.19
C LYS A 58 -31.18 8.83 22.78
N GLY A 59 -30.67 7.67 23.18
CA GLY A 59 -31.45 6.65 23.89
C GLY A 59 -31.47 5.27 23.23
N ALA A 60 -30.82 5.09 22.08
CA ALA A 60 -30.52 3.77 21.56
C ALA A 60 -29.38 3.16 22.40
N ASP A 61 -29.61 1.98 22.97
CA ASP A 61 -28.58 1.21 23.63
C ASP A 61 -27.58 0.70 22.58
N LEU A 62 -26.52 1.48 22.34
CA LEU A 62 -25.41 1.13 21.44
C LEU A 62 -24.66 -0.13 21.91
N SER A 63 -24.94 -0.63 23.12
CA SER A 63 -24.38 -1.90 23.62
C SER A 63 -24.92 -3.11 22.86
N ALA A 64 -26.14 -3.02 22.29
CA ALA A 64 -26.70 -4.08 21.45
C ALA A 64 -25.94 -4.22 20.11
N PHE A 65 -25.37 -3.12 19.60
CA PHE A 65 -24.48 -3.13 18.43
C PHE A 65 -23.12 -3.78 18.71
N LEU A 66 -22.65 -3.74 19.97
CA LEU A 66 -21.39 -4.37 20.39
C LEU A 66 -21.52 -5.85 20.75
N GLN A 67 -22.75 -6.38 20.81
CA GLN A 67 -23.06 -7.76 21.17
C GLN A 67 -23.53 -8.61 19.99
N ASP A 68 -23.64 -8.02 18.79
CA ASP A 68 -23.89 -8.78 17.57
C ASP A 68 -22.59 -9.46 17.13
N GLU A 69 -22.43 -10.74 17.51
CA GLU A 69 -21.27 -11.57 17.12
C GLU A 69 -21.14 -11.72 15.60
N THR A 70 -22.20 -11.47 14.80
CA THR A 70 -22.12 -11.51 13.34
C THR A 70 -21.60 -10.22 12.71
N PHE A 71 -21.54 -9.12 13.48
CA PHE A 71 -21.05 -7.83 13.00
C PHE A 71 -19.51 -7.75 13.02
N PHE A 72 -18.87 -8.49 13.93
CA PHE A 72 -17.41 -8.63 14.02
C PHE A 72 -16.90 -9.91 13.35
N ASP A 73 -17.78 -10.69 12.72
CA ASP A 73 -17.37 -11.81 11.90
C ASP A 73 -16.67 -11.21 10.67
N HIS A 74 -15.33 -11.20 10.70
CA HIS A 74 -14.56 -10.90 9.50
C HIS A 74 -15.04 -11.90 8.44
N GLU A 75 -15.55 -11.39 7.32
CA GLU A 75 -15.85 -12.25 6.17
C GLU A 75 -14.55 -12.99 5.84
N LYS A 76 -14.51 -14.29 6.18
CA LYS A 76 -13.30 -15.11 6.07
C LYS A 76 -12.69 -14.89 4.70
N ASN A 77 -11.42 -14.48 4.70
CA ASN A 77 -10.71 -14.24 3.46
C ASN A 77 -10.56 -15.59 2.71
N THR A 78 -10.17 -15.51 1.44
CA THR A 78 -10.02 -16.69 0.58
C THR A 78 -9.01 -17.69 1.16
N TYR A 79 -8.00 -17.24 1.92
CA TYR A 79 -7.01 -18.09 2.58
C TYR A 79 -7.62 -18.90 3.74
N GLU A 80 -8.38 -18.28 4.61
CA GLU A 80 -9.04 -18.95 5.74
C GLU A 80 -10.04 -20.00 5.24
N LYS A 81 -10.79 -19.67 4.17
CA LYS A 81 -11.72 -20.62 3.52
C LYS A 81 -10.97 -21.80 2.88
N ALA A 82 -9.84 -21.53 2.22
CA ALA A 82 -9.02 -22.55 1.57
C ALA A 82 -8.29 -23.46 2.58
N MET A 83 -7.75 -22.90 3.66
CA MET A 83 -7.07 -23.66 4.71
C MET A 83 -8.04 -24.56 5.50
N GLU A 84 -9.29 -24.14 5.71
CA GLU A 84 -10.32 -25.00 6.28
C GLU A 84 -10.71 -26.15 5.33
N ALA A 85 -10.76 -25.90 4.02
CA ALA A 85 -11.03 -26.93 3.01
C ALA A 85 -9.87 -27.93 2.83
N GLY A 86 -8.62 -27.50 3.01
CA GLY A 86 -7.40 -28.32 2.87
C GLY A 86 -7.12 -29.30 4.02
N THR A 87 -7.86 -29.25 5.14
CA THR A 87 -7.62 -30.15 6.29
C THR A 87 -8.08 -31.60 6.10
N GLN A 88 -8.52 -32.00 4.90
CA GLN A 88 -8.99 -33.37 4.63
C GLN A 88 -8.52 -33.94 3.29
N THR A 89 -7.21 -34.11 3.06
CA THR A 89 -6.68 -35.26 2.26
C THR A 89 -5.14 -35.32 2.27
N GLU A 90 -4.58 -36.53 2.40
CA GLU A 90 -3.14 -36.85 2.42
C GLU A 90 -2.63 -37.34 1.04
N SER A 91 -2.70 -36.52 -0.01
CA SER A 91 -2.12 -36.85 -1.33
C SER A 91 -1.18 -35.75 -1.84
N ASP A 92 0.03 -36.13 -2.26
CA ASP A 92 1.05 -35.23 -2.88
C ASP A 92 0.56 -34.55 -4.18
N THR A 93 -0.61 -34.94 -4.69
CA THR A 93 -1.23 -34.40 -5.92
C THR A 93 -2.38 -33.43 -5.63
N ASP A 94 -2.77 -33.25 -4.38
CA ASP A 94 -3.91 -32.40 -4.03
C ASP A 94 -3.48 -30.93 -3.97
N VAL A 95 -4.23 -30.08 -4.67
CA VAL A 95 -3.93 -28.64 -4.76
C VAL A 95 -5.13 -27.79 -4.39
N THR A 96 -4.87 -26.60 -3.86
CA THR A 96 -5.90 -25.61 -3.52
C THR A 96 -5.59 -24.29 -4.23
N LEU A 97 -6.65 -23.57 -4.61
CA LEU A 97 -6.53 -22.24 -5.18
C LEU A 97 -6.64 -21.18 -4.09
N LEU A 98 -5.75 -20.20 -4.13
CA LEU A 98 -5.80 -18.99 -3.33
C LEU A 98 -5.91 -17.80 -4.29
N ALA A 99 -6.77 -16.84 -4.00
CA ALA A 99 -6.93 -15.67 -4.85
C ALA A 99 -7.12 -14.39 -4.06
N THR A 100 -6.52 -13.30 -4.55
CA THR A 100 -6.65 -11.96 -3.98
C THR A 100 -6.91 -10.94 -5.08
N SER A 101 -7.51 -9.81 -4.69
CA SER A 101 -7.77 -8.67 -5.56
C SER A 101 -7.53 -7.39 -4.79
N VAL A 102 -6.74 -6.48 -5.38
CA VAL A 102 -6.41 -5.17 -4.78
C VAL A 102 -7.17 -4.05 -5.49
N GLU A 103 -7.38 -4.17 -6.80
CA GLU A 103 -8.23 -3.27 -7.59
C GLU A 103 -8.92 -4.03 -8.73
N LYS A 104 -8.62 -3.67 -9.99
CA LYS A 104 -9.06 -4.31 -11.23
C LYS A 104 -8.12 -5.47 -11.59
N ASP A 105 -7.69 -6.21 -10.59
CA ASP A 105 -6.81 -7.35 -10.78
C ASP A 105 -7.28 -8.56 -10.00
N ILE A 106 -6.86 -9.72 -10.46
CA ILE A 106 -7.02 -10.99 -9.77
C ILE A 106 -5.64 -11.66 -9.77
N ARG A 107 -5.15 -11.99 -8.59
CA ARG A 107 -3.98 -12.84 -8.38
C ARG A 107 -4.49 -14.20 -7.98
N ILE A 108 -3.97 -15.26 -8.60
CA ILE A 108 -4.34 -16.64 -8.29
C ILE A 108 -3.07 -17.43 -8.06
N LYS A 109 -3.06 -18.23 -7.02
CA LYS A 109 -1.96 -19.08 -6.60
C LYS A 109 -2.45 -20.51 -6.44
N VAL A 110 -1.69 -21.46 -6.99
CA VAL A 110 -1.92 -22.89 -6.80
C VAL A 110 -0.99 -23.39 -5.71
N VAL A 111 -1.56 -23.90 -4.61
CA VAL A 111 -0.78 -24.40 -3.47
C VAL A 111 -1.04 -25.88 -3.21
N ASP A 112 -0.08 -26.57 -2.61
CA ASP A 112 -0.23 -27.92 -2.08
C ASP A 112 -0.96 -27.93 -0.73
N ALA A 113 -1.08 -29.12 -0.12
CA ALA A 113 -1.72 -29.32 1.18
C ALA A 113 -1.03 -28.57 2.35
N ASP A 114 0.27 -28.24 2.21
CA ASP A 114 1.03 -27.48 3.19
C ASP A 114 0.95 -25.95 2.93
N GLY A 115 0.21 -25.52 1.90
CA GLY A 115 0.08 -24.12 1.51
C GLY A 115 1.26 -23.59 0.70
N LYS A 116 2.16 -24.46 0.24
CA LYS A 116 3.32 -24.08 -0.57
C LYS A 116 2.95 -24.03 -2.05
N THR A 117 3.48 -23.05 -2.79
CA THR A 117 3.28 -22.93 -4.23
C THR A 117 3.70 -24.19 -4.98
N VAL A 118 2.87 -24.63 -5.93
CA VAL A 118 3.18 -25.75 -6.83
C VAL A 118 3.74 -25.20 -8.13
N GLU A 119 5.03 -25.42 -8.36
CA GLU A 119 5.78 -24.96 -9.55
C GLU A 119 6.03 -26.12 -10.54
N GLY A 120 6.46 -25.79 -11.76
CA GLY A 120 6.86 -26.74 -12.81
C GLY A 120 5.68 -27.37 -13.57
N TYR A 121 4.49 -26.78 -13.48
CA TYR A 121 3.31 -27.25 -14.19
C TYR A 121 2.50 -26.09 -14.77
N PRO A 122 2.13 -26.11 -16.06
CA PRO A 122 1.42 -25.02 -16.71
C PRO A 122 -0.09 -25.09 -16.43
N PHE A 123 -0.50 -24.74 -15.21
CA PHE A 123 -1.90 -24.76 -14.80
C PHE A 123 -2.77 -23.88 -15.70
N VAL A 124 -3.98 -24.36 -16.03
CA VAL A 124 -4.98 -23.56 -16.75
C VAL A 124 -6.15 -23.29 -15.82
N LEU A 125 -6.41 -22.01 -15.57
CA LEU A 125 -7.53 -21.54 -14.75
C LEU A 125 -8.62 -20.94 -15.62
N SER A 126 -9.88 -21.24 -15.30
CA SER A 126 -11.05 -20.56 -15.86
C SER A 126 -11.57 -19.55 -14.85
N VAL A 127 -11.66 -18.28 -15.25
CA VAL A 127 -12.07 -17.17 -14.37
C VAL A 127 -13.38 -16.58 -14.88
N GLY A 128 -14.50 -17.12 -14.38
CA GLY A 128 -15.87 -16.72 -14.74
C GLY A 128 -16.03 -16.40 -16.23
N ASP A 129 -16.56 -15.22 -16.53
CA ASP A 129 -16.77 -14.73 -17.89
C ASP A 129 -15.49 -14.17 -18.58
N LEU A 130 -14.36 -14.08 -17.88
CA LEU A 130 -13.09 -13.59 -18.45
C LEU A 130 -12.42 -14.63 -19.36
N GLY A 131 -12.68 -15.92 -19.11
CA GLY A 131 -12.15 -17.03 -19.89
C GLY A 131 -10.98 -17.73 -19.21
N ASN A 132 -10.15 -18.38 -20.01
CA ASN A 132 -9.07 -19.24 -19.54
C ASN A 132 -7.72 -18.51 -19.54
N TYR A 133 -6.98 -18.66 -18.45
CA TYR A 133 -5.64 -18.14 -18.24
C TYR A 133 -4.70 -19.29 -17.95
N GLN A 134 -3.52 -19.28 -18.57
CA GLN A 134 -2.52 -20.32 -18.40
C GLN A 134 -1.31 -19.73 -17.67
N ASP A 135 -0.81 -20.47 -16.69
CA ASP A 135 0.50 -20.25 -16.10
C ASP A 135 1.56 -20.62 -17.15
N THR A 136 2.21 -19.60 -17.71
CA THR A 136 3.13 -19.77 -18.85
C THR A 136 4.59 -19.93 -18.44
N ASP A 137 4.93 -19.47 -17.25
CA ASP A 137 6.24 -19.54 -16.61
C ASP A 137 6.36 -20.71 -15.63
N GLU A 138 5.27 -21.44 -15.42
CA GLU A 138 5.19 -22.64 -14.58
C GLU A 138 5.61 -22.34 -13.15
N ASP A 139 5.29 -21.15 -12.65
CA ASP A 139 5.62 -20.69 -11.29
C ASP A 139 4.48 -20.93 -10.28
N GLY A 140 3.36 -21.49 -10.73
CA GLY A 140 2.17 -21.76 -9.92
C GLY A 140 1.30 -20.53 -9.68
N MET A 141 1.58 -19.41 -10.36
CA MET A 141 0.91 -18.13 -10.17
C MET A 141 0.29 -17.63 -11.48
N ILE A 142 -0.89 -17.03 -11.38
CA ILE A 142 -1.56 -16.38 -12.51
C ILE A 142 -2.01 -14.99 -12.09
N TYR A 143 -1.50 -13.98 -12.82
CA TYR A 143 -1.87 -12.58 -12.64
C TYR A 143 -2.76 -12.09 -13.78
N ILE A 144 -3.93 -11.55 -13.44
CA ILE A 144 -4.91 -11.03 -14.38
C ILE A 144 -5.15 -9.55 -14.06
N SER A 145 -4.81 -8.66 -14.98
CA SER A 145 -5.02 -7.21 -14.83
C SER A 145 -6.19 -6.69 -15.69
N GLY A 146 -6.69 -5.51 -15.35
CA GLY A 146 -7.77 -4.84 -16.09
C GLY A 146 -9.15 -5.48 -15.94
N VAL A 147 -9.37 -6.24 -14.87
CA VAL A 147 -10.62 -6.93 -14.56
C VAL A 147 -11.69 -5.94 -14.12
N ARG A 148 -12.92 -6.11 -14.61
CA ARG A 148 -14.02 -5.23 -14.19
C ARG A 148 -14.42 -5.54 -12.74
N PRO A 149 -14.88 -4.55 -11.97
CA PRO A 149 -15.39 -4.83 -10.64
C PRO A 149 -16.57 -5.81 -10.70
N GLY A 150 -16.55 -6.82 -9.85
CA GLY A 150 -17.51 -7.92 -9.87
C GLY A 150 -17.05 -9.13 -9.05
N GLU A 151 -17.94 -10.09 -8.90
CA GLU A 151 -17.60 -11.41 -8.35
C GLU A 151 -17.17 -12.32 -9.50
N TYR A 152 -16.08 -13.05 -9.31
CA TYR A 152 -15.56 -14.01 -10.28
C TYR A 152 -15.36 -15.36 -9.60
N GLU A 153 -15.90 -16.40 -10.23
CA GLU A 153 -15.63 -17.78 -9.84
C GLU A 153 -14.39 -18.28 -10.60
N ILE A 154 -13.39 -18.71 -9.86
CA ILE A 154 -12.15 -19.29 -10.39
C ILE A 154 -12.25 -20.81 -10.25
N THR A 155 -11.94 -21.53 -11.33
CA THR A 155 -11.87 -22.99 -11.34
C THR A 155 -10.60 -23.46 -12.02
N LEU A 156 -10.05 -24.60 -11.59
CA LEU A 156 -8.92 -25.23 -12.27
C LEU A 156 -9.44 -25.99 -13.49
N ALA A 157 -9.18 -25.46 -14.69
CA ALA A 157 -9.68 -25.98 -15.95
C ALA A 157 -8.83 -27.13 -16.50
N ASP A 158 -7.51 -27.08 -16.30
CA ASP A 158 -6.60 -28.19 -16.54
C ASP A 158 -5.62 -28.32 -15.36
N ALA A 159 -5.66 -29.49 -14.73
CA ALA A 159 -4.88 -29.83 -13.55
C ALA A 159 -3.89 -30.97 -13.83
N GLY A 160 -3.94 -31.61 -15.01
CA GLY A 160 -3.13 -32.78 -15.32
C GLY A 160 -3.23 -33.90 -14.30
N GLU A 161 -2.14 -34.13 -13.57
CA GLU A 161 -2.02 -35.14 -12.50
C GLU A 161 -2.50 -34.63 -11.13
N TYR A 162 -2.71 -33.31 -11.00
CA TYR A 162 -3.17 -32.67 -9.77
C TYR A 162 -4.70 -32.74 -9.64
N THR A 163 -5.18 -32.82 -8.40
CA THR A 163 -6.61 -32.80 -8.07
C THR A 163 -6.90 -31.57 -7.22
N CYS A 164 -7.79 -30.70 -7.67
CA CYS A 164 -8.13 -29.52 -6.89
C CYS A 164 -9.16 -29.87 -5.79
N THR A 165 -8.78 -29.69 -4.53
CA THR A 165 -9.62 -30.01 -3.36
C THR A 165 -10.82 -29.07 -3.24
N SER A 166 -10.67 -27.83 -3.73
CA SER A 166 -11.72 -26.82 -3.82
C SER A 166 -12.12 -26.61 -5.29
N PRO A 167 -13.28 -27.10 -5.75
CA PRO A 167 -13.63 -27.11 -7.16
C PRO A 167 -13.83 -25.70 -7.75
N SER A 168 -14.12 -24.72 -6.90
CA SER A 168 -14.35 -23.34 -7.27
C SER A 168 -13.92 -22.41 -6.14
N LEU A 169 -13.37 -21.25 -6.48
CA LEU A 169 -12.96 -20.20 -5.56
C LEU A 169 -13.57 -18.87 -6.00
N ASP A 170 -14.37 -18.25 -5.13
CA ASP A 170 -14.94 -16.93 -5.41
C ASP A 170 -13.94 -15.84 -5.02
N VAL A 171 -13.69 -14.90 -5.95
CA VAL A 171 -12.91 -13.69 -5.72
C VAL A 171 -13.72 -12.46 -6.08
N ARG A 172 -13.69 -11.46 -5.19
CA ARG A 172 -14.35 -10.18 -5.40
C ARG A 172 -13.37 -9.13 -5.89
N VAL A 173 -13.57 -8.65 -7.11
CA VAL A 173 -12.83 -7.53 -7.69
C VAL A 173 -13.52 -6.23 -7.32
N LYS A 174 -12.83 -5.38 -6.57
CA LYS A 174 -13.38 -4.11 -6.06
C LYS A 174 -13.21 -3.00 -7.10
N ALA A 175 -14.11 -2.01 -7.04
CA ALA A 175 -14.05 -0.83 -7.91
C ALA A 175 -13.02 0.22 -7.49
N MET A 176 -12.53 0.12 -6.25
CA MET A 176 -11.59 1.03 -5.62
C MET A 176 -10.47 0.22 -4.99
N VAL A 177 -9.28 0.81 -4.92
CA VAL A 177 -8.09 0.20 -4.33
C VAL A 177 -8.32 -0.07 -2.85
N SER A 178 -8.05 -1.29 -2.42
CA SER A 178 -7.96 -1.63 -1.00
C SER A 178 -6.58 -1.23 -0.49
N TYR A 179 -6.49 -0.21 0.37
CA TYR A 179 -5.23 0.20 1.02
C TYR A 179 -4.88 -0.73 2.19
N MET A 180 -5.04 -2.03 2.01
CA MET A 180 -4.71 -3.06 3.00
C MET A 180 -3.52 -3.85 2.47
N PRO A 181 -2.56 -4.25 3.33
CA PRO A 181 -1.49 -5.13 2.92
C PRO A 181 -2.01 -6.41 2.27
N ILE A 182 -1.37 -6.84 1.20
CA ILE A 182 -1.58 -8.12 0.54
C ILE A 182 -0.94 -9.19 1.41
N GLU A 183 -1.72 -10.18 1.86
CA GLU A 183 -1.26 -11.21 2.80
C GLU A 183 -0.10 -12.06 2.26
N ASP A 184 -0.12 -12.38 0.96
CA ASP A 184 0.95 -13.11 0.30
C ASP A 184 1.45 -12.32 -0.92
N ILE A 185 2.56 -11.61 -0.72
CA ILE A 185 3.28 -10.86 -1.75
C ILE A 185 4.60 -11.54 -2.15
N SER A 186 4.90 -12.71 -1.56
CA SER A 186 6.20 -13.40 -1.67
C SER A 186 6.63 -13.66 -3.11
N TYR A 187 5.67 -13.90 -3.99
CA TYR A 187 5.90 -14.20 -5.39
C TYR A 187 6.38 -12.99 -6.23
N LEU A 188 6.12 -11.74 -5.78
CA LEU A 188 6.69 -10.54 -6.40
C LEU A 188 8.07 -10.18 -5.85
N ILE A 189 8.43 -10.74 -4.69
CA ILE A 189 9.70 -10.47 -4.03
C ILE A 189 10.80 -11.29 -4.71
N ARG A 190 11.92 -10.64 -5.00
CA ARG A 190 13.16 -11.23 -5.48
C ARG A 190 14.31 -10.79 -4.59
N SER A 191 15.33 -11.62 -4.49
CA SER A 191 16.63 -11.22 -3.99
C SER A 191 17.45 -10.57 -5.11
N GLU A 192 18.43 -9.74 -4.75
CA GLU A 192 19.38 -9.20 -5.74
C GLU A 192 20.16 -10.28 -6.51
N SER A 193 20.25 -11.50 -5.98
CA SER A 193 20.90 -12.61 -6.66
C SER A 193 20.08 -13.19 -7.82
N GLU A 194 18.79 -12.85 -7.88
CA GLU A 194 17.83 -13.33 -8.89
C GLU A 194 17.57 -12.31 -10.00
N VAL A 195 18.11 -11.09 -9.87
CA VAL A 195 17.91 -9.99 -10.82
C VAL A 195 19.24 -9.38 -11.26
N ASP A 196 19.22 -8.61 -12.35
CA ASP A 196 20.36 -7.76 -12.71
C ASP A 196 20.26 -6.43 -11.97
N ALA A 197 20.88 -6.36 -10.80
CA ALA A 197 20.85 -5.17 -9.94
C ALA A 197 21.32 -3.88 -10.66
N SER A 198 22.16 -3.98 -11.71
CA SER A 198 22.69 -2.81 -12.40
C SER A 198 21.65 -2.05 -13.24
N ILE A 199 20.54 -2.70 -13.58
CA ILE A 199 19.41 -2.10 -14.30
C ILE A 199 18.16 -1.96 -13.43
N GLU A 200 18.11 -2.64 -12.29
CA GLU A 200 16.96 -2.60 -11.39
C GLU A 200 17.13 -1.57 -10.27
N ASP A 201 18.32 -1.48 -9.67
CA ASP A 201 18.66 -0.51 -8.62
C ASP A 201 19.35 0.68 -9.27
N THR A 202 18.54 1.66 -9.69
CA THR A 202 19.02 2.85 -10.41
C THR A 202 18.70 4.14 -9.66
N GLU A 203 18.47 4.05 -8.34
CA GLU A 203 18.33 5.18 -7.41
C GLU A 203 19.37 6.26 -7.71
N SER A 204 18.89 7.48 -7.96
CA SER A 204 19.75 8.61 -8.30
C SER A 204 19.27 9.90 -7.65
N ASP A 205 20.11 10.44 -6.77
CA ASP A 205 19.84 11.67 -6.04
C ASP A 205 19.95 12.89 -6.98
N GLU A 206 18.81 13.38 -7.47
CA GLU A 206 18.72 14.72 -8.06
C GLU A 206 18.28 15.73 -6.98
N VAL A 207 19.23 16.10 -6.12
CA VAL A 207 18.99 16.98 -4.97
C VAL A 207 19.57 18.37 -5.21
N ASP A 208 18.83 19.40 -4.78
CA ASP A 208 19.31 20.78 -4.75
C ASP A 208 20.36 20.93 -3.64
N GLY A 209 21.62 21.10 -4.05
CA GLY A 209 22.76 21.23 -3.15
C GLY A 209 23.64 22.43 -3.47
N ASP A 210 24.37 22.91 -2.46
CA ASP A 210 25.45 23.88 -2.66
C ASP A 210 26.74 23.47 -1.92
N ASP A 211 27.84 24.15 -2.26
CA ASP A 211 29.15 23.92 -1.66
C ASP A 211 29.23 24.27 -0.15
N SER A 212 28.12 24.70 0.48
CA SER A 212 28.08 25.10 1.89
C SER A 212 27.59 24.00 2.83
N GLN A 213 27.11 22.85 2.32
CA GLN A 213 26.59 21.74 3.15
C GLN A 213 27.54 21.30 4.26
N TYR A 214 26.98 20.96 5.43
CA TYR A 214 27.75 20.34 6.50
C TYR A 214 28.12 18.89 6.11
N THR A 215 29.31 18.42 6.48
CA THR A 215 29.78 17.06 6.15
C THR A 215 29.99 16.19 7.39
N ALA A 216 29.53 16.66 8.53
CA ALA A 216 29.62 15.97 9.81
C ALA A 216 28.28 16.09 10.56
N LEU A 217 28.13 15.28 11.61
CA LEU A 217 27.03 15.42 12.56
C LEU A 217 27.05 16.83 13.16
N LEU A 218 25.87 17.44 13.29
CA LEU A 218 25.75 18.80 13.82
C LEU A 218 26.02 18.80 15.33
N ASP A 219 26.68 19.84 15.83
CA ASP A 219 26.88 20.04 17.27
C ASP A 219 25.61 20.67 17.88
N THR A 220 24.80 19.86 18.57
CA THR A 220 23.52 20.28 19.14
C THR A 220 23.68 20.83 20.56
N ASP A 221 24.28 22.01 20.70
CA ASP A 221 24.40 22.71 22.00
C ASP A 221 23.12 23.48 22.38
N SER A 222 22.01 23.28 21.66
CA SER A 222 20.77 24.08 21.79
C SER A 222 19.72 23.44 22.71
N GLN A 223 19.46 24.09 23.85
CA GLN A 223 18.59 23.63 24.93
C GLN A 223 17.05 23.68 24.69
N ASP A 224 16.54 23.97 23.49
CA ASP A 224 15.10 24.28 23.32
C ASP A 224 14.27 23.32 22.44
N LYS A 225 14.88 22.30 21.80
CA LYS A 225 14.16 21.13 21.23
C LYS A 225 15.10 19.91 21.25
N PRO A 226 14.63 18.70 21.58
CA PRO A 226 15.42 17.50 21.34
C PRO A 226 15.48 17.30 19.84
N ILE A 227 16.60 17.72 19.25
CA ILE A 227 16.95 17.41 17.88
C ILE A 227 17.70 16.09 17.94
N GLU A 228 17.26 15.11 17.16
CA GLU A 228 17.97 13.83 17.04
C GLU A 228 18.78 13.82 15.74
N LEU A 229 19.99 13.28 15.81
CA LEU A 229 20.88 13.16 14.66
C LEU A 229 20.86 11.73 14.16
N GLY A 230 20.71 11.56 12.85
CA GLY A 230 20.60 10.24 12.28
C GLY A 230 21.31 10.10 10.95
N ILE A 231 21.32 8.87 10.49
CA ILE A 231 21.83 8.47 9.18
C ILE A 231 20.74 7.73 8.43
N ASP A 232 20.84 7.69 7.11
CA ASP A 232 20.13 6.70 6.32
C ASP A 232 21.14 5.81 5.59
N VAL A 233 20.82 4.51 5.51
CA VAL A 233 21.76 3.48 5.07
C VAL A 233 21.10 2.39 4.25
N SER A 234 21.87 1.83 3.33
CA SER A 234 21.48 0.75 2.42
C SER A 234 22.66 -0.20 2.18
N LYS A 235 22.54 -1.11 1.21
CA LYS A 235 23.67 -1.91 0.73
C LYS A 235 24.88 -1.07 0.29
N TRP A 236 24.67 0.19 -0.12
CA TRP A 236 25.73 1.06 -0.64
C TRP A 236 26.75 1.44 0.44
N ASN A 237 26.38 1.36 1.72
CA ASN A 237 27.28 1.62 2.85
C ASN A 237 28.03 0.37 3.32
N GLY A 238 27.72 -0.81 2.79
CA GLY A 238 28.40 -2.06 3.12
C GLY A 238 28.28 -2.46 4.60
N GLY A 239 29.36 -3.03 5.15
CA GLY A 239 29.40 -3.46 6.54
C GLY A 239 29.61 -2.30 7.53
N ILE A 240 28.72 -2.16 8.51
CA ILE A 240 28.71 -1.05 9.47
C ILE A 240 29.06 -1.55 10.88
N ASP A 241 29.97 -0.84 11.56
CA ASP A 241 30.24 -1.00 12.99
C ASP A 241 29.29 -0.12 13.82
N TRP A 242 28.14 -0.70 14.18
CA TRP A 242 27.06 0.01 14.86
C TRP A 242 27.39 0.48 16.28
N ASP A 243 28.31 -0.21 16.98
CA ASP A 243 28.75 0.21 18.31
C ASP A 243 29.59 1.50 18.21
N VAL A 244 30.44 1.61 17.18
CA VAL A 244 31.19 2.83 16.88
C VAL A 244 30.25 3.94 16.40
N VAL A 245 29.32 3.64 15.49
CA VAL A 245 28.32 4.60 14.99
C VAL A 245 27.50 5.20 16.16
N LYS A 246 27.08 4.36 17.12
CA LYS A 246 26.39 4.86 18.31
C LYS A 246 27.28 5.75 19.16
N ALA A 247 28.56 5.37 19.34
CA ALA A 247 29.52 6.15 20.11
C ALA A 247 29.86 7.51 19.49
N GLU A 248 29.75 7.64 18.16
CA GLU A 248 29.89 8.90 17.42
C GLU A 248 28.66 9.83 17.56
N GLY A 249 27.60 9.40 18.24
CA GLY A 249 26.43 10.23 18.53
C GLY A 249 25.27 10.08 17.56
N VAL A 250 25.21 8.99 16.80
CA VAL A 250 24.02 8.66 16.00
C VAL A 250 22.87 8.19 16.90
N ASP A 251 21.75 8.91 16.85
CA ASP A 251 20.55 8.63 17.65
C ASP A 251 19.63 7.62 16.95
N TYR A 252 19.45 7.76 15.64
CA TYR A 252 18.60 6.90 14.81
C TYR A 252 19.21 6.57 13.45
N ALA A 253 18.67 5.53 12.81
CA ALA A 253 18.94 5.20 11.42
C ALA A 253 17.65 4.89 10.65
N ILE A 254 17.54 5.39 9.42
CA ILE A 254 16.49 4.97 8.47
C ILE A 254 17.12 3.98 7.47
N ILE A 255 16.67 2.74 7.47
CA ILE A 255 17.36 1.64 6.77
C ILE A 255 16.56 1.24 5.53
N ARG A 256 17.21 1.15 4.36
CA ARG A 256 16.56 0.66 3.14
C ARG A 256 16.13 -0.80 3.35
N CYS A 257 14.83 -1.07 3.26
CA CYS A 257 14.32 -2.45 3.34
C CYS A 257 14.20 -3.10 1.97
N GLY A 258 14.03 -2.30 0.92
CA GLY A 258 13.91 -2.79 -0.43
C GLY A 258 13.62 -1.68 -1.40
N TYR A 259 13.43 -2.08 -2.64
CA TYR A 259 13.15 -1.18 -3.75
C TYR A 259 12.31 -1.88 -4.80
N ARG A 260 11.59 -1.11 -5.61
CA ARG A 260 10.97 -1.65 -6.83
C ARG A 260 11.92 -1.47 -7.99
N GLY A 261 12.13 -2.55 -8.74
CA GLY A 261 13.00 -2.59 -9.90
C GLY A 261 12.64 -1.53 -10.94
N SER A 262 13.64 -0.76 -11.35
CA SER A 262 13.49 0.33 -12.30
C SER A 262 13.17 -0.16 -13.71
N SER A 263 13.45 -1.43 -14.03
CA SER A 263 13.22 -2.03 -15.35
C SER A 263 12.09 -3.05 -15.33
N SER A 264 12.19 -4.09 -14.49
CA SER A 264 11.20 -5.17 -14.45
C SER A 264 9.97 -4.84 -13.62
N GLY A 265 10.14 -4.01 -12.59
CA GLY A 265 9.11 -3.77 -11.59
C GLY A 265 8.96 -4.84 -10.53
N TRP A 266 9.88 -5.81 -10.46
CA TRP A 266 9.95 -6.71 -9.31
C TRP A 266 10.16 -5.94 -8.02
N LEU A 267 9.74 -6.52 -6.90
CA LEU A 267 10.06 -6.01 -5.58
C LEU A 267 11.35 -6.68 -5.12
N ILE A 268 12.35 -5.92 -4.71
CA ILE A 268 13.67 -6.46 -4.37
C ILE A 268 14.05 -6.07 -2.95
N GLU A 269 14.45 -7.07 -2.15
CA GLU A 269 14.92 -6.86 -0.78
C GLU A 269 16.35 -6.31 -0.80
N ASP A 270 16.62 -5.28 0.02
CA ASP A 270 17.99 -4.81 0.19
C ASP A 270 18.80 -5.88 0.95
N PRO A 271 19.93 -6.37 0.40
CA PRO A 271 20.67 -7.50 0.98
C PRO A 271 21.29 -7.19 2.35
N TYR A 272 21.38 -5.93 2.76
CA TYR A 272 21.88 -5.51 4.07
C TYR A 272 20.76 -5.17 5.06
N PHE A 273 19.49 -5.19 4.66
CA PHE A 273 18.35 -4.76 5.49
C PHE A 273 18.36 -5.40 6.88
N TRP A 274 18.30 -6.74 6.97
CA TRP A 274 18.25 -7.44 8.24
C TRP A 274 19.50 -7.26 9.09
N GLN A 275 20.67 -7.27 8.45
CA GLN A 275 21.93 -7.05 9.13
C GLN A 275 21.97 -5.67 9.78
N ASN A 276 21.55 -4.64 9.05
CA ASN A 276 21.52 -3.27 9.55
C ASN A 276 20.45 -3.10 10.63
N LEU A 277 19.23 -3.60 10.40
CA LEU A 277 18.12 -3.49 11.35
C LEU A 277 18.48 -4.12 12.71
N GLN A 278 18.96 -5.35 12.70
CA GLN A 278 19.26 -6.09 13.94
C GLN A 278 20.45 -5.47 14.69
N ASN A 279 21.51 -5.08 13.98
CA ASN A 279 22.72 -4.56 14.62
C ASN A 279 22.55 -3.12 15.11
N ALA A 280 21.81 -2.27 14.40
CA ALA A 280 21.46 -0.93 14.84
C ALA A 280 20.65 -0.97 16.15
N LYS A 281 19.57 -1.77 16.19
CA LYS A 281 18.76 -1.96 17.40
C LYS A 281 19.58 -2.49 18.57
N LYS A 282 20.46 -3.47 18.31
CA LYS A 282 21.34 -4.06 19.33
C LYS A 282 22.31 -3.03 19.92
N ALA A 283 22.81 -2.09 19.11
CA ALA A 283 23.66 -0.99 19.55
C ALA A 283 22.89 0.14 20.25
N GLY A 284 21.56 0.08 20.31
CA GLY A 284 20.71 1.13 20.90
C GLY A 284 20.52 2.34 19.99
N VAL A 285 20.64 2.16 18.68
CA VAL A 285 20.24 3.14 17.66
C VAL A 285 18.75 2.90 17.35
N LYS A 286 17.94 3.96 17.40
CA LYS A 286 16.52 3.92 17.02
C LYS A 286 16.39 3.61 15.52
N VAL A 287 15.37 2.87 15.12
CA VAL A 287 15.24 2.45 13.71
C VAL A 287 13.92 2.87 13.07
N GLY A 288 14.04 3.39 11.85
CA GLY A 288 12.98 3.47 10.86
C GLY A 288 13.47 2.80 9.57
N ILE A 289 12.62 2.76 8.55
CA ILE A 289 12.98 2.13 7.27
C ILE A 289 12.48 2.95 6.09
N TYR A 290 13.06 2.72 4.92
CA TYR A 290 12.55 3.29 3.68
C TYR A 290 12.50 2.26 2.55
N PHE A 291 11.63 2.54 1.58
CA PHE A 291 11.46 1.76 0.36
C PHE A 291 11.59 2.67 -0.86
N PHE A 292 12.58 2.41 -1.73
CA PHE A 292 12.77 3.18 -2.96
C PHE A 292 11.72 2.77 -4.00
N THR A 293 10.82 3.69 -4.34
CA THR A 293 9.68 3.40 -5.22
C THR A 293 10.02 3.55 -6.69
N GLN A 294 9.48 2.65 -7.48
CA GLN A 294 9.33 2.80 -8.94
C GLN A 294 7.88 2.44 -9.33
N ALA A 295 6.93 2.60 -8.41
CA ALA A 295 5.52 2.38 -8.68
C ALA A 295 4.97 3.46 -9.61
N THR A 296 4.16 3.02 -10.55
CA THR A 296 3.47 3.85 -11.54
C THR A 296 1.96 3.88 -11.32
N THR A 297 1.46 3.07 -10.37
CA THR A 297 0.05 2.92 -10.05
C THR A 297 -0.18 2.76 -8.55
N MET A 298 -1.41 3.01 -8.10
CA MET A 298 -1.82 2.74 -6.71
C MET A 298 -1.65 1.26 -6.32
N VAL A 299 -1.89 0.34 -7.27
CA VAL A 299 -1.75 -1.10 -7.02
C VAL A 299 -0.29 -1.44 -6.73
N GLU A 300 0.63 -0.94 -7.55
CA GLU A 300 2.06 -1.14 -7.30
C GLU A 300 2.50 -0.51 -5.97
N ALA A 301 1.94 0.64 -5.58
CA ALA A 301 2.23 1.24 -4.28
C ALA A 301 1.73 0.38 -3.09
N VAL A 302 0.57 -0.27 -3.24
CA VAL A 302 0.06 -1.24 -2.25
C VAL A 302 0.96 -2.47 -2.19
N GLU A 303 1.44 -2.97 -3.32
CA GLU A 303 2.39 -4.10 -3.36
C GLU A 303 3.73 -3.77 -2.68
N GLU A 304 4.27 -2.57 -2.92
CA GLU A 304 5.48 -2.08 -2.24
C GLU A 304 5.28 -2.03 -0.73
N ALA A 305 4.19 -1.40 -0.27
CA ALA A 305 3.84 -1.34 1.15
C ALA A 305 3.60 -2.75 1.75
N SER A 306 3.02 -3.67 0.96
CA SER A 306 2.79 -5.04 1.39
C SER A 306 4.10 -5.79 1.61
N MET A 307 5.08 -5.63 0.72
CA MET A 307 6.42 -6.19 0.94
C MET A 307 7.03 -5.65 2.23
N VAL A 308 6.92 -4.35 2.48
CA VAL A 308 7.44 -3.75 3.72
C VAL A 308 6.82 -4.39 4.95
N VAL A 309 5.49 -4.54 4.98
CA VAL A 309 4.76 -5.17 6.10
C VAL A 309 5.15 -6.64 6.25
N THR A 310 5.27 -7.39 5.14
CA THR A 310 5.73 -8.79 5.14
C THR A 310 7.15 -8.91 5.70
N LEU A 311 8.08 -8.05 5.27
CA LEU A 311 9.46 -8.04 5.76
C LEU A 311 9.50 -7.71 7.25
N LEU A 312 8.72 -6.74 7.73
CA LEU A 312 8.71 -6.40 9.15
C LEU A 312 8.21 -7.55 10.01
N GLY A 313 7.25 -8.37 9.54
CA GLY A 313 6.80 -9.56 10.28
C GLY A 313 6.34 -9.28 11.72
N GLY A 314 5.85 -8.06 11.99
CA GLY A 314 5.46 -7.60 13.33
C GLY A 314 6.57 -6.92 14.14
N GLU A 315 7.76 -6.71 13.58
CA GLU A 315 8.84 -5.94 14.19
C GLU A 315 8.38 -4.50 14.47
N THR A 316 8.74 -3.98 15.64
CA THR A 316 8.41 -2.59 16.02
C THR A 316 9.50 -1.62 15.55
N LEU A 317 9.09 -0.46 15.07
CA LEU A 317 9.99 0.63 14.67
C LEU A 317 9.87 1.82 15.63
N ASP A 318 10.98 2.52 15.83
CA ASP A 318 11.04 3.77 16.60
C ASP A 318 10.75 4.99 15.70
N TYR A 319 11.01 4.85 14.41
CA TYR A 319 10.84 5.85 13.36
C TYR A 319 9.89 5.34 12.26
N PRO A 320 9.32 6.24 11.44
CA PRO A 320 8.37 5.85 10.38
C PRO A 320 8.95 4.93 9.31
N VAL A 321 8.03 4.36 8.53
CA VAL A 321 8.31 3.77 7.22
C VAL A 321 8.16 4.89 6.17
N PHE A 322 9.22 5.15 5.42
CA PHE A 322 9.21 6.15 4.36
C PHE A 322 9.07 5.50 2.98
N ILE A 323 8.19 6.06 2.14
CA ILE A 323 8.32 5.88 0.69
C ILE A 323 9.32 6.90 0.18
N ASP A 324 10.33 6.43 -0.52
CA ASP A 324 11.36 7.24 -1.13
C ASP A 324 11.03 7.40 -2.62
N THR A 325 10.66 8.63 -3.01
CA THR A 325 10.31 8.98 -4.37
C THR A 325 11.34 9.94 -4.98
N GLU A 326 12.18 9.38 -5.84
CA GLU A 326 13.26 10.09 -6.53
C GLU A 326 13.42 9.63 -7.98
N GLY A 327 14.37 10.26 -8.67
CA GLY A 327 14.72 9.91 -10.04
C GLY A 327 15.54 8.63 -10.11
N ALA A 328 15.44 7.94 -11.23
CA ALA A 328 16.14 6.71 -11.56
C ALA A 328 17.06 6.90 -12.79
N GLY A 329 17.76 8.03 -12.85
CA GLY A 329 18.69 8.37 -13.93
C GLY A 329 18.05 8.60 -15.31
N GLY A 330 16.74 8.84 -15.36
CA GLY A 330 15.99 9.14 -16.59
C GLY A 330 15.51 7.93 -17.39
N ASN A 331 15.67 6.71 -16.87
CA ASN A 331 15.24 5.47 -17.51
C ASN A 331 14.35 4.60 -16.61
N GLY A 332 14.06 5.02 -15.38
CA GLY A 332 13.17 4.27 -14.49
C GLY A 332 11.71 4.40 -14.91
N ARG A 333 10.91 3.40 -14.55
CA ARG A 333 9.47 3.36 -14.84
C ARG A 333 8.71 4.55 -14.24
N ALA A 334 9.17 5.10 -13.11
CA ALA A 334 8.53 6.22 -12.42
C ALA A 334 9.04 7.61 -12.82
N ASP A 335 10.14 7.72 -13.59
CA ASP A 335 10.76 9.01 -13.93
C ASP A 335 9.83 9.94 -14.70
N GLY A 336 9.00 9.36 -15.58
CA GLY A 336 8.09 10.11 -16.45
C GLY A 336 6.74 10.47 -15.83
N LEU A 337 6.49 10.15 -14.55
CA LEU A 337 5.20 10.38 -13.92
C LEU A 337 4.91 11.88 -13.72
N ASP A 338 3.65 12.26 -13.92
CA ASP A 338 3.16 13.57 -13.51
C ASP A 338 2.99 13.65 -11.98
N ALA A 339 2.83 14.89 -11.48
CA ALA A 339 2.73 15.14 -10.05
C ALA A 339 1.47 14.53 -9.41
N ASP A 340 0.35 14.51 -10.13
CA ASP A 340 -0.89 13.88 -9.66
C ASP A 340 -0.68 12.39 -9.40
N THR A 341 -0.10 11.68 -10.36
CA THR A 341 0.11 10.24 -10.29
C THR A 341 1.14 9.88 -9.23
N ARG A 342 2.24 10.65 -9.14
CA ARG A 342 3.27 10.43 -8.13
C ARG A 342 2.76 10.67 -6.71
N THR A 343 1.97 11.73 -6.51
CA THR A 343 1.34 12.02 -5.21
C THR A 343 0.37 10.91 -4.81
N MET A 344 -0.43 10.42 -5.75
CA MET A 344 -1.34 9.30 -5.55
C MET A 344 -0.61 8.00 -5.16
N VAL A 345 0.54 7.71 -5.78
CA VAL A 345 1.41 6.58 -5.41
C VAL A 345 1.89 6.71 -3.97
N CYS A 346 2.41 7.88 -3.59
CA CYS A 346 2.86 8.16 -2.23
C CYS A 346 1.74 7.99 -1.20
N GLU A 347 0.58 8.60 -1.46
CA GLU A 347 -0.59 8.47 -0.59
C GLU A 347 -1.02 6.99 -0.43
N SER A 348 -1.04 6.23 -1.53
CA SER A 348 -1.46 4.82 -1.51
C SER A 348 -0.53 3.94 -0.69
N PHE A 349 0.78 4.15 -0.82
CA PHE A 349 1.77 3.48 0.01
C PHE A 349 1.57 3.84 1.48
N CYS A 350 1.53 5.14 1.81
CA CYS A 350 1.43 5.60 3.19
C CYS A 350 0.15 5.12 3.88
N ARG A 351 -0.99 5.16 3.20
CA ARG A 351 -2.27 4.63 3.74
C ARG A 351 -2.19 3.14 4.03
N THR A 352 -1.51 2.38 3.18
CA THR A 352 -1.36 0.94 3.36
C THR A 352 -0.49 0.61 4.57
N ILE A 353 0.60 1.37 4.77
CA ILE A 353 1.47 1.29 5.95
C ILE A 353 0.71 1.67 7.24
N GLU A 354 -0.07 2.76 7.22
CA GLU A 354 -0.86 3.19 8.38
C GLU A 354 -1.94 2.17 8.75
N ASN A 355 -2.62 1.60 7.75
CA ASN A 355 -3.60 0.54 7.98
C ASN A 355 -2.97 -0.75 8.50
N ALA A 356 -1.67 -0.95 8.29
CA ALA A 356 -0.89 -2.03 8.90
C ALA A 356 -0.42 -1.71 10.33
N GLY A 357 -0.67 -0.50 10.83
CA GLY A 357 -0.34 -0.07 12.19
C GLY A 357 1.01 0.65 12.35
N TYR A 358 1.67 1.01 11.25
CA TYR A 358 2.95 1.72 11.26
C TYR A 358 2.78 3.21 10.94
N GLN A 359 3.67 4.06 11.46
CA GLN A 359 3.73 5.44 11.00
C GLN A 359 4.32 5.50 9.58
N ALA A 360 3.69 6.28 8.71
CA ALA A 360 4.15 6.46 7.34
C ALA A 360 4.72 7.87 7.10
N GLY A 361 5.66 7.95 6.17
CA GLY A 361 6.20 9.20 5.67
C GLY A 361 6.57 9.15 4.20
N VAL A 362 6.84 10.31 3.64
CA VAL A 362 7.35 10.49 2.29
C VAL A 362 8.71 11.15 2.38
N TYR A 363 9.66 10.62 1.62
CA TYR A 363 10.94 11.24 1.38
C TYR A 363 11.01 11.72 -0.08
N ALA A 364 11.50 12.95 -0.26
CA ALA A 364 11.77 13.51 -1.56
C ALA A 364 12.73 14.71 -1.44
N SER A 365 13.38 15.07 -2.55
CA SER A 365 14.18 16.30 -2.60
C SER A 365 13.33 17.56 -2.62
N CYS A 366 13.92 18.69 -2.23
CA CYS A 366 13.27 20.01 -2.26
C CYS A 366 12.71 20.36 -3.64
N ASN A 367 13.40 19.97 -4.72
CA ASN A 367 12.89 20.13 -6.08
C ASN A 367 11.63 19.28 -6.32
N TRP A 368 11.64 18.04 -5.85
CA TRP A 368 10.53 17.11 -6.04
C TRP A 368 9.28 17.55 -5.28
N TYR A 369 9.42 18.00 -4.02
CA TYR A 369 8.29 18.57 -3.28
C TYR A 369 7.70 19.83 -3.93
N ARG A 370 8.49 20.61 -4.68
CA ARG A 370 8.02 21.83 -5.35
C ARG A 370 7.38 21.56 -6.70
N ASN A 371 7.89 20.58 -7.45
CA ASN A 371 7.64 20.47 -8.89
C ASN A 371 7.08 19.10 -9.32
N ASN A 372 7.20 18.07 -8.49
CA ASN A 372 6.89 16.69 -8.85
C ASN A 372 5.85 16.04 -7.92
N LEU A 373 5.44 16.73 -6.85
CA LEU A 373 4.45 16.29 -5.86
C LEU A 373 3.54 17.45 -5.49
N HIS A 374 2.31 17.14 -5.05
CA HIS A 374 1.45 18.07 -4.31
C HIS A 374 1.68 17.84 -2.83
N ALA A 375 2.66 18.54 -2.27
CA ALA A 375 3.10 18.32 -0.89
C ALA A 375 1.98 18.53 0.15
N GLU A 376 1.03 19.44 -0.13
CA GLU A 376 -0.14 19.70 0.70
C GLU A 376 -1.08 18.50 0.86
N ASP A 377 -1.14 17.61 -0.14
CA ASP A 377 -1.97 16.40 -0.10
C ASP A 377 -1.34 15.30 0.77
N LEU A 378 -0.06 15.45 1.12
CA LEU A 378 0.73 14.52 1.93
C LEU A 378 0.90 14.98 3.38
N ASP A 379 0.21 16.05 3.80
CA ASP A 379 0.38 16.67 5.11
C ASP A 379 -0.02 15.78 6.30
N ALA A 380 -0.80 14.72 6.05
CA ALA A 380 -1.12 13.72 7.05
C ALA A 380 0.10 12.86 7.45
N TYR A 381 1.11 12.75 6.59
CA TYR A 381 2.26 11.87 6.75
C TYR A 381 3.50 12.62 7.24
N LYS A 382 4.53 11.86 7.64
CA LYS A 382 5.82 12.46 7.96
C LYS A 382 6.53 12.91 6.69
N ILE A 383 7.10 14.11 6.72
CA ILE A 383 7.80 14.68 5.58
C ILE A 383 9.29 14.69 5.87
N TRP A 384 10.03 13.87 5.11
CA TRP A 384 11.48 13.83 5.12
C TRP A 384 11.99 14.55 3.87
N LEU A 385 12.67 15.68 4.09
CA LEU A 385 13.14 16.58 3.05
C LEU A 385 14.63 16.35 2.77
N ALA A 386 15.01 16.13 1.52
CA ALA A 386 16.41 16.28 1.10
C ALA A 386 16.69 17.67 0.53
N GLU A 387 17.61 18.40 1.17
CA GLU A 387 18.13 19.68 0.69
C GLU A 387 19.54 19.92 1.24
N TYR A 388 20.56 19.82 0.39
CA TYR A 388 21.97 19.78 0.82
C TYR A 388 22.56 21.17 1.02
N ARG A 389 22.26 21.79 2.17
CA ARG A 389 22.64 23.17 2.50
C ARG A 389 22.86 23.34 4.01
N GLN A 390 23.35 24.51 4.45
CA GLN A 390 23.39 24.84 5.88
C GLN A 390 22.02 25.20 6.47
N THR A 391 21.11 25.68 5.64
CA THR A 391 19.76 26.08 6.05
C THR A 391 18.81 25.78 4.90
N PRO A 392 17.74 24.99 5.10
CA PRO A 392 16.75 24.71 4.06
C PRO A 392 16.12 25.98 3.54
N GLN A 393 15.88 26.04 2.22
CA GLN A 393 15.08 27.07 1.58
C GLN A 393 13.65 26.57 1.29
N TYR A 394 13.38 25.30 1.51
CA TYR A 394 12.02 24.77 1.43
C TYR A 394 11.08 25.52 2.39
N GLU A 395 9.99 26.06 1.86
CA GLU A 395 9.02 26.85 2.63
C GLU A 395 7.87 25.99 3.19
N GLY A 396 7.74 24.75 2.73
CA GLY A 396 6.75 23.79 3.19
C GLY A 396 7.13 23.16 4.54
N ARG A 397 6.19 22.40 5.10
CA ARG A 397 6.41 21.65 6.34
C ARG A 397 7.37 20.48 6.08
N TYR A 398 8.27 20.23 7.02
CA TYR A 398 9.08 19.02 7.08
C TYR A 398 9.29 18.61 8.55
N ASP A 399 9.38 17.30 8.78
CA ASP A 399 9.61 16.71 10.11
C ASP A 399 11.02 16.13 10.25
N MET A 400 11.65 15.80 9.12
CA MET A 400 13.04 15.34 9.03
C MET A 400 13.73 16.04 7.86
N TRP A 401 15.05 16.21 7.97
CA TRP A 401 15.85 16.88 6.96
C TRP A 401 17.17 16.15 6.73
N GLN A 402 17.37 15.63 5.51
CA GLN A 402 18.65 15.16 5.00
C GLN A 402 19.44 16.37 4.49
N TYR A 403 20.48 16.73 5.23
CA TYR A 403 21.24 17.97 4.99
C TYR A 403 22.52 17.74 4.18
N THR A 404 22.90 16.49 3.95
CA THR A 404 24.10 16.13 3.18
C THR A 404 24.08 14.65 2.81
N SER A 405 24.55 14.34 1.60
CA SER A 405 24.94 12.98 1.20
C SER A 405 26.45 12.73 1.23
N SER A 406 27.22 13.70 1.74
CA SER A 406 28.68 13.65 1.81
C SER A 406 29.19 13.60 3.24
N GLY A 407 28.38 13.05 4.16
CA GLY A 407 28.75 12.86 5.54
C GLY A 407 29.87 11.84 5.72
N SER A 408 30.51 11.89 6.88
CA SER A 408 31.47 10.89 7.35
C SER A 408 31.18 10.58 8.82
N VAL A 409 30.94 9.31 9.12
CA VAL A 409 30.72 8.81 10.49
C VAL A 409 31.66 7.64 10.72
N ALA A 410 32.36 7.62 11.86
CA ALA A 410 33.23 6.49 12.16
C ALA A 410 32.42 5.19 12.30
N GLY A 411 32.96 4.09 11.79
CA GLY A 411 32.24 2.81 11.70
C GLY A 411 31.55 2.55 10.36
N ILE A 412 31.53 3.54 9.45
CA ILE A 412 31.04 3.39 8.07
C ILE A 412 32.17 3.74 7.11
N GLU A 413 32.40 2.89 6.11
CA GLU A 413 33.38 3.18 5.05
C GLU A 413 32.74 4.04 3.95
N GLY A 414 33.39 5.15 3.60
CA GLY A 414 32.92 6.02 2.53
C GLY A 414 31.99 7.13 3.02
N ARG A 415 31.09 7.56 2.13
CA ARG A 415 30.11 8.62 2.42
C ARG A 415 28.88 8.02 3.09
N VAL A 416 28.21 8.83 3.90
CA VAL A 416 26.91 8.50 4.50
C VAL A 416 26.02 9.74 4.53
N ASP A 417 24.74 9.53 4.32
CA ASP A 417 23.71 10.54 4.40
C ASP A 417 23.45 10.92 5.86
N LEU A 418 23.39 12.23 6.14
CA LEU A 418 23.16 12.72 7.50
C LEU A 418 21.87 13.50 7.59
N ASN A 419 21.16 13.24 8.69
CA ASN A 419 19.81 13.71 8.91
C ASN A 419 19.65 14.39 10.26
N VAL A 420 18.74 15.35 10.27
CA VAL A 420 18.21 15.98 11.47
C VAL A 420 16.74 15.61 11.58
N SER A 421 16.34 15.07 12.73
CA SER A 421 14.94 14.78 13.02
C SER A 421 14.35 15.80 14.00
N TYR A 422 13.15 16.25 13.67
CA TYR A 422 12.26 17.05 14.53
C TYR A 422 11.04 16.24 15.00
N ILE A 423 11.00 14.94 14.66
CA ILE A 423 9.94 14.03 15.08
C ILE A 423 10.10 13.82 16.59
N GLN A 424 9.06 14.18 17.35
CA GLN A 424 9.05 13.89 18.78
C GLN A 424 8.80 12.41 19.00
N SER A 425 9.79 11.68 19.52
CA SER A 425 9.56 10.35 20.08
C SER A 425 8.79 10.52 21.40
N TYR A 426 7.48 10.25 21.40
CA TYR A 426 6.78 10.06 22.66
C TYR A 426 7.26 8.73 23.26
N ALA A 427 8.05 8.81 24.33
CA ALA A 427 8.30 7.65 25.16
C ALA A 427 6.94 7.23 25.76
N ASN A 428 6.43 6.07 25.34
CA ASN A 428 5.28 5.43 25.99
C ASN A 428 5.62 5.03 27.44
#